data_AF-A0A9W6X604-F1
#
_entry.id   AF-A0A9W6X604-F1
#
_cell.length_a   1.000
_cell.length_b   1.000
_cell.length_c   1.000
_cell.angle_alpha   90.00
_cell.angle_beta   90.00
_cell.angle_gamma   90.00
#
_symmetry.space_group_name_H-M   'P 1'
#
loop_
_entity.id
_entity.type
_entity.pdbx_description
1 polymer ?
#
loop_
_entity_poly.entity_id
_entity_poly.type
_entity_poly.pdbx_seq_one_letter_code
_entity_poly.pdbx_strand_id
1 'polypeptide(L)'
;MVLCLATTRFPTIHLTYEEQRYYDQFSNDLLKRTLRAFHEEHRPDLNRKQWAHVRRRDKMDVYKNIEGSTNPRVTLYLGKGLMRGTVDDIMDGLYCDTTKDLRKVKTLLNYKFIDGAVFQVSQRRSPDAPYRFAGIKWFAAKAPLGPLVADRDMLNYEVKTSVQ
;
A
#
# COMPACT_ATOMS: atom_id res chain seq x y z
N MET A 1 3.19 34.47 20.81
CA MET A 1 3.29 33.03 21.12
C MET A 1 1.87 32.47 21.13
N VAL A 2 1.38 32.01 19.98
CA VAL A 2 0.03 31.44 19.87
C VAL A 2 0.14 29.99 20.33
N LEU A 3 -0.41 29.71 21.52
CA LEU A 3 -0.69 28.36 21.98
C LEU A 3 -1.70 27.75 21.01
N CYS A 4 -1.20 27.02 20.03
CA CYS A 4 -2.03 26.18 19.17
C CYS A 4 -2.49 25.00 20.04
N LEU A 5 -3.62 25.20 20.72
CA LEU A 5 -4.38 24.13 21.37
C LEU A 5 -4.51 23.01 20.34
N ALA A 6 -4.09 21.80 20.72
CA ALA A 6 -4.09 20.62 19.88
C ALA A 6 -5.52 20.32 19.40
N THR A 7 -5.92 20.95 18.32
CA THR A 7 -7.05 20.54 17.51
C THR A 7 -6.72 19.12 17.08
N THR A 8 -7.62 18.17 17.33
CA THR A 8 -7.55 16.80 16.80
C THR A 8 -7.24 16.90 15.31
N ARG A 9 -5.96 16.71 14.96
CA ARG A 9 -5.38 17.14 13.67
C ARG A 9 -5.95 16.37 12.47
N PHE A 10 -6.73 15.33 12.74
CA PHE A 10 -7.28 14.40 11.77
C PHE A 10 -8.72 14.01 12.15
N PRO A 11 -9.59 13.79 11.15
CA PRO A 11 -10.95 13.33 11.40
C PRO A 11 -10.96 11.88 11.88
N THR A 12 -11.94 11.55 12.72
CA THR A 12 -12.30 10.16 12.98
C THR A 12 -13.28 9.72 11.90
N ILE A 13 -12.96 8.64 11.19
CA ILE A 13 -13.89 8.06 10.20
C ILE A 13 -14.60 6.88 10.85
N HIS A 14 -15.92 6.87 10.75
CA HIS A 14 -16.76 5.74 11.16
C HIS A 14 -17.33 5.10 9.90
N LEU A 15 -17.16 3.78 9.78
CA LEU A 15 -17.77 2.99 8.72
C LEU A 15 -18.95 2.24 9.29
N THR A 16 -20.05 2.25 8.54
CA THR A 16 -21.15 1.30 8.75
C THR A 16 -20.68 -0.11 8.40
N TYR A 17 -21.45 -1.10 8.86
CA TYR A 17 -21.22 -2.50 8.49
C TYR A 17 -21.28 -2.72 6.96
N GLU A 18 -22.21 -2.04 6.28
CA GLU A 18 -22.39 -2.16 4.83
C GLU A 18 -21.21 -1.57 4.06
N GLU A 19 -20.72 -0.38 4.45
CA GLU A 19 -19.55 0.24 3.85
C GLU A 19 -18.29 -0.62 4.07
N GLN A 20 -18.09 -1.12 5.30
CA GLN A 20 -16.97 -2.01 5.59
C GLN A 20 -17.03 -3.25 4.70
N ARG A 21 -18.19 -3.91 4.63
CA ARG A 21 -18.38 -5.11 3.81
C ARG A 21 -18.10 -4.82 2.33
N TYR A 22 -18.54 -3.68 1.82
CA TYR A 22 -18.27 -3.24 0.46
C TYR A 22 -16.77 -3.09 0.20
N TYR A 23 -16.04 -2.40 1.09
CA TYR A 23 -14.60 -2.24 0.93
C TYR A 23 -13.83 -3.55 1.08
N ASP A 24 -14.22 -4.41 2.01
CA ASP A 24 -13.64 -5.75 2.16
C ASP A 24 -13.82 -6.58 0.89
N GLN A 25 -15.01 -6.55 0.27
CA GLN A 25 -15.28 -7.23 -1.00
C GLN A 25 -14.44 -6.65 -2.14
N PHE A 26 -14.39 -5.32 -2.26
CA PHE A 26 -13.60 -4.64 -3.29
C PHE A 26 -12.10 -4.96 -3.17
N SER A 27 -11.54 -4.93 -1.96
CA SER A 27 -10.14 -5.29 -1.70
C SER A 27 -9.85 -6.75 -2.03
N ASN A 28 -10.76 -7.67 -1.69
CA ASN A 28 -10.62 -9.09 -2.03
C ASN A 28 -10.69 -9.34 -3.54
N ASP A 29 -11.55 -8.63 -4.26
CA ASP A 29 -11.63 -8.73 -5.72
C ASP A 29 -10.38 -8.18 -6.39
N LEU A 30 -9.81 -7.09 -5.86
CA LEU A 30 -8.52 -6.57 -6.32
C LEU A 30 -7.41 -7.60 -6.10
N LEU A 31 -7.33 -8.21 -4.92
CA LEU A 31 -6.35 -9.26 -4.61
C LEU A 31 -6.48 -10.45 -5.56
N LYS A 32 -7.70 -10.96 -5.80
CA LYS A 32 -7.95 -12.06 -6.73
C LYS A 32 -7.50 -11.74 -8.15
N ARG A 33 -7.75 -10.51 -8.62
CA ARG A 33 -7.29 -10.04 -9.94
C ARG A 33 -5.76 -9.98 -10.00
N THR A 34 -5.12 -9.47 -8.95
CA THR A 34 -3.65 -9.42 -8.86
C THR A 34 -3.04 -10.82 -8.83
N LEU A 35 -3.59 -11.76 -8.06
CA LEU A 35 -3.12 -13.15 -8.02
C LEU A 35 -3.31 -13.88 -9.35
N ARG A 36 -4.45 -13.64 -10.04
CA ARG A 36 -4.69 -14.19 -11.37
C ARG A 36 -3.67 -13.64 -12.38
N ALA A 37 -3.46 -12.33 -12.41
CA ALA A 37 -2.46 -11.70 -13.27
C ALA A 37 -1.06 -12.26 -12.99
N PHE A 38 -0.69 -12.41 -11.72
CA PHE A 38 0.58 -13.03 -11.32
C PHE A 38 0.71 -14.47 -11.83
N HIS A 39 -0.34 -15.29 -11.67
CA HIS A 39 -0.34 -16.69 -12.12
C HIS A 39 -0.29 -16.82 -13.65
N GLU A 40 -1.07 -16.02 -14.38
CA GLU A 40 -1.04 -15.96 -15.85
C GLU A 40 0.34 -15.49 -16.37
N GLU A 41 1.02 -14.63 -15.62
CA GLU A 41 2.37 -14.14 -15.88
C GLU A 41 3.50 -15.08 -15.42
N HIS A 42 3.24 -16.30 -14.90
CA HIS A 42 4.26 -17.32 -14.56
C HIS A 42 5.00 -17.91 -15.77
N ARG A 43 5.21 -17.12 -16.81
CA ARG A 43 6.21 -17.37 -17.84
C ARG A 43 7.60 -17.08 -17.21
N PRO A 44 8.60 -17.96 -17.40
CA PRO A 44 9.97 -17.71 -16.92
C PRO A 44 10.54 -16.37 -17.40
N ASP A 45 10.08 -15.90 -18.57
CA ASP A 45 10.38 -14.60 -19.14
C ASP A 45 9.11 -13.72 -19.18
N LEU A 46 9.16 -12.58 -18.49
CA LEU A 46 8.16 -11.51 -18.66
C LEU A 46 8.07 -11.16 -20.15
N ASN A 47 6.86 -11.16 -20.69
CA ASN A 47 6.64 -10.79 -22.09
C ASN A 47 7.10 -9.35 -22.33
N ARG A 48 8.26 -9.17 -22.97
CA ARG A 48 8.84 -7.84 -23.23
C ARG A 48 7.99 -6.98 -24.17
N LYS A 49 7.03 -7.57 -24.89
CA LYS A 49 6.03 -6.83 -25.67
C LYS A 49 4.95 -6.19 -24.80
N GLN A 50 4.81 -6.61 -23.55
CA GLN A 50 3.84 -6.08 -22.60
C GLN A 50 4.52 -5.31 -21.46
N TRP A 51 5.74 -5.71 -21.09
CA TRP A 51 6.45 -5.17 -19.94
C TRP A 51 7.83 -4.61 -20.35
N ALA A 52 7.97 -3.29 -20.27
CA ALA A 52 9.26 -2.62 -20.46
C ALA A 52 9.99 -2.50 -19.12
N HIS A 53 11.27 -2.85 -19.09
CA HIS A 53 12.11 -2.66 -17.91
C HIS A 53 12.32 -1.16 -17.64
N VAL A 54 12.16 -0.75 -16.38
CA VAL A 54 12.28 0.64 -15.94
C VAL A 54 13.55 0.86 -15.14
N ARG A 55 13.79 0.00 -14.14
CA ARG A 55 14.91 0.16 -13.22
C ARG A 55 15.21 -1.15 -12.50
N ARG A 56 16.49 -1.35 -12.19
CA ARG A 56 16.97 -2.34 -11.22
C ARG A 56 17.55 -1.67 -9.99
N ARG A 57 17.32 -2.24 -8.81
CA ARG A 57 18.05 -1.93 -7.57
C ARG A 57 18.34 -3.24 -6.84
N ASP A 58 19.63 -3.58 -6.72
CA ASP A 58 20.10 -4.84 -6.14
C ASP A 58 19.43 -6.08 -6.79
N LYS A 59 18.62 -6.83 -6.03
CA LYS A 59 17.88 -8.02 -6.49
C LYS A 59 16.42 -7.73 -6.86
N MET A 60 16.04 -6.46 -7.00
CA MET A 60 14.69 -6.04 -7.39
C MET A 60 14.71 -5.33 -8.76
N ASP A 61 13.88 -5.82 -9.68
CA ASP A 61 13.61 -5.24 -10.99
C ASP A 61 12.19 -4.67 -11.03
N VAL A 62 12.03 -3.51 -11.66
CA VAL A 62 10.74 -2.83 -11.86
C VAL A 62 10.47 -2.73 -13.36
N TYR A 63 9.25 -3.10 -13.75
CA TYR A 63 8.75 -3.07 -15.12
C TYR A 63 7.51 -2.19 -15.19
N LYS A 64 7.30 -1.52 -16.32
CA LYS A 64 6.10 -0.75 -16.66
C LYS A 64 5.34 -1.48 -17.74
N ASN A 65 4.02 -1.58 -17.59
CA ASN A 65 3.17 -2.10 -18.64
C ASN A 65 3.09 -1.09 -19.80
N ILE A 66 3.37 -1.53 -21.03
CA ILE A 66 3.38 -0.66 -22.22
C ILE A 66 2.05 -0.65 -22.99
N GLU A 67 1.21 -1.66 -22.80
CA GLU A 67 -0.17 -1.69 -23.34
C GLU A 67 -1.06 -0.69 -22.58
N GLY A 68 -0.67 -0.33 -21.36
CA GLY A 68 -1.37 0.62 -20.51
C GLY A 68 -2.59 0.00 -19.83
N SER A 69 -3.43 0.86 -19.25
CA SER A 69 -4.72 0.48 -18.68
C SER A 69 -5.83 1.11 -19.52
N THR A 70 -7.04 0.53 -19.46
CA THR A 70 -8.24 1.15 -20.05
C THR A 70 -8.51 2.55 -19.46
N ASN A 71 -7.98 2.84 -18.27
CA ASN A 71 -7.98 4.17 -17.70
C ASN A 71 -6.62 4.87 -17.97
N PRO A 72 -6.58 5.98 -18.74
CA PRO A 72 -5.34 6.68 -19.07
C PRO A 72 -4.66 7.33 -17.86
N ARG A 73 -5.35 7.45 -16.73
CA ARG A 73 -4.78 7.93 -15.45
C ARG A 73 -4.10 6.83 -14.64
N VAL A 74 -4.17 5.58 -15.10
CA VAL A 74 -3.59 4.42 -14.42
C VAL A 74 -2.36 3.95 -15.18
N THR A 75 -1.21 3.94 -14.52
CA THR A 75 -0.01 3.29 -15.02
C THR A 75 0.28 2.06 -14.16
N LEU A 76 0.42 0.90 -14.80
CA LEU A 76 0.71 -0.35 -14.12
C LEU A 76 2.22 -0.59 -14.06
N TYR A 77 2.68 -0.94 -12.87
CA TYR A 77 4.05 -1.34 -12.59
C TYR A 77 4.07 -2.72 -11.96
N LEU A 78 5.09 -3.51 -12.32
CA LEU A 78 5.39 -4.81 -11.72
C LEU A 78 6.77 -4.75 -11.09
N GLY A 79 6.86 -5.11 -9.81
CA GLY A 79 8.12 -5.35 -9.12
C GLY A 79 8.37 -6.85 -9.01
N LYS A 80 9.53 -7.32 -9.47
CA LYS A 80 9.96 -8.72 -9.33
C LYS A 80 11.36 -8.75 -8.74
N GLY A 81 11.56 -9.54 -7.69
CA GLY A 81 12.87 -9.63 -7.07
C GLY A 81 12.94 -10.54 -5.87
N LEU A 82 14.12 -10.56 -5.24
CA LEU A 82 14.38 -11.30 -4.02
C LEU A 82 14.59 -10.32 -2.87
N MET A 83 13.96 -10.61 -1.72
CA MET A 83 14.15 -9.88 -0.47
C MET A 83 14.76 -10.81 0.57
N ARG A 84 15.65 -10.28 1.42
CA ARG A 84 16.21 -11.03 2.56
C ARG A 84 15.19 -11.04 3.70
N GLY A 85 15.02 -12.18 4.34
CA GLY A 85 14.06 -12.38 5.43
C GLY A 85 12.96 -13.37 5.04
N THR A 86 12.14 -13.72 6.01
CA THR A 86 10.95 -14.54 5.82
C THR A 86 9.77 -13.66 5.39
N VAL A 87 8.69 -14.29 4.91
CA VAL A 87 7.43 -13.58 4.66
C VAL A 87 6.91 -12.98 5.97
N ASP A 88 7.07 -13.69 7.08
CA ASP A 88 6.64 -13.24 8.40
C ASP A 88 7.37 -11.97 8.84
N ASP A 89 8.71 -11.91 8.65
CA ASP A 89 9.51 -10.70 8.94
C ASP A 89 9.00 -9.48 8.14
N ILE A 90 8.64 -9.70 6.86
CA ILE A 90 8.10 -8.65 6.00
C ILE A 90 6.72 -8.22 6.50
N MET A 91 5.85 -9.18 6.83
CA MET A 91 4.50 -8.90 7.29
C MET A 91 4.49 -8.15 8.61
N ASP A 92 5.36 -8.53 9.56
CA ASP A 92 5.55 -7.84 10.83
C ASP A 92 6.14 -6.45 10.65
N GLY A 93 7.16 -6.29 9.80
CA GLY A 93 7.77 -4.99 9.50
C GLY A 93 6.82 -4.00 8.83
N LEU A 94 5.79 -4.51 8.13
CA LEU A 94 4.77 -3.70 7.45
C LEU A 94 3.49 -3.51 8.29
N TYR A 95 3.29 -4.26 9.36
CA TYR A 95 2.08 -4.17 10.17
C TYR A 95 2.03 -2.83 10.92
N CYS A 96 0.92 -2.12 10.78
CA CYS A 96 0.67 -0.87 11.51
C CYS A 96 -0.84 -0.60 11.57
N ASP A 97 -1.37 -0.54 12.79
CA ASP A 97 -2.79 -0.30 13.09
C ASP A 97 -2.99 0.88 14.08
N THR A 98 -1.92 1.63 14.32
CA THR A 98 -1.92 2.90 15.05
C THR A 98 -1.23 3.98 14.21
N THR A 99 -1.60 5.25 14.41
CA THR A 99 -0.94 6.39 13.75
C THR A 99 0.55 6.46 14.10
N LYS A 100 0.92 6.12 15.34
CA LYS A 100 2.32 6.08 15.78
C LYS A 100 3.12 5.07 14.97
N ASP A 101 2.57 3.87 14.76
CA ASP A 101 3.28 2.81 14.03
C ASP A 101 3.27 3.05 12.53
N LEU A 102 2.19 3.61 11.96
CA LEU A 102 2.16 4.03 10.56
C LEU A 102 3.29 5.02 10.27
N ARG A 103 3.46 6.04 11.11
CA ARG A 103 4.54 7.03 10.98
C ARG A 103 5.91 6.37 11.05
N LYS A 104 6.14 5.48 12.03
CA LYS A 104 7.41 4.73 12.14
C LYS A 104 7.69 3.91 10.87
N VAL A 105 6.73 3.10 10.43
CA VAL A 105 6.88 2.22 9.26
C VAL A 105 7.17 3.04 8.01
N LYS A 106 6.41 4.11 7.74
CA LYS A 106 6.63 4.95 6.56
C LYS A 106 7.99 5.66 6.58
N THR A 107 8.41 6.16 7.74
CA THR A 107 9.75 6.77 7.91
C THR A 107 10.86 5.74 7.68
N LEU A 108 10.76 4.54 8.28
CA LEU A 108 11.78 3.49 8.17
C LEU A 108 11.91 2.94 6.74
N LEU A 109 10.82 2.86 5.99
CA LEU A 109 10.82 2.45 4.58
C LEU A 109 11.36 3.54 3.64
N ASN A 110 11.91 4.63 4.18
CA ASN A 110 12.48 5.76 3.43
C ASN A 110 11.51 6.32 2.37
N TYR A 111 10.20 6.26 2.66
CA TYR A 111 9.27 7.11 1.95
C TYR A 111 9.69 8.56 2.18
N LYS A 112 9.54 9.42 1.18
CA LYS A 112 9.65 10.88 1.38
C LYS A 112 8.42 11.38 2.14
N PHE A 113 8.16 10.78 3.29
CA PHE A 113 6.97 10.89 4.12
C PHE A 113 6.89 12.29 4.75
N ILE A 114 5.70 12.88 4.69
CA ILE A 114 5.41 14.21 5.26
C ILE A 114 4.67 14.02 6.59
N ASP A 115 3.48 13.42 6.53
CA ASP A 115 2.68 13.01 7.70
C ASP A 115 1.70 11.92 7.26
N GLY A 116 1.05 11.29 8.23
CA GLY A 116 0.08 10.23 8.00
C GLY A 116 -0.62 9.83 9.30
N ALA A 117 -1.78 9.22 9.15
CA ALA A 117 -2.59 8.75 10.26
C ALA A 117 -3.46 7.56 9.86
N VAL A 118 -3.77 6.74 10.85
CA VAL A 118 -4.79 5.69 10.75
C VAL A 118 -6.11 6.34 11.18
N PHE A 119 -7.06 6.45 10.26
CA PHE A 119 -8.34 7.13 10.50
C PHE A 119 -9.44 6.20 11.01
N GLN A 120 -9.36 4.92 10.65
CA GLN A 120 -10.34 3.92 11.05
C GLN A 120 -9.67 2.54 11.07
N VAL A 121 -10.07 1.70 12.03
CA VAL A 121 -9.64 0.30 12.11
C VAL A 121 -10.87 -0.57 12.32
N SER A 122 -11.23 -1.33 11.28
CA SER A 122 -12.31 -2.31 11.27
C SER A 122 -11.87 -3.65 11.85
N GLN A 123 -10.64 -4.07 11.57
CA GLN A 123 -10.07 -5.33 12.08
C GLN A 123 -8.61 -5.14 12.49
N ARG A 124 -8.21 -5.83 13.55
CA ARG A 124 -6.84 -5.89 14.07
C ARG A 124 -6.35 -7.33 14.12
N ARG A 125 -5.04 -7.48 14.24
CA ARG A 125 -4.42 -8.77 14.49
C ARG A 125 -4.89 -9.37 15.81
N SER A 126 -4.92 -10.69 15.86
CA SER A 126 -5.17 -11.49 17.05
C SER A 126 -4.16 -12.65 17.11
N PRO A 127 -4.07 -13.39 18.22
CA PRO A 127 -3.21 -14.58 18.30
C PRO A 127 -3.45 -15.58 17.15
N ASP A 128 -4.70 -15.81 16.77
CA ASP A 128 -5.07 -16.74 15.69
C ASP A 128 -4.94 -16.12 14.28
N ALA A 129 -4.76 -14.81 14.19
CA ALA A 129 -4.67 -14.08 12.93
C ALA A 129 -3.65 -12.92 13.05
N PRO A 130 -2.34 -13.24 13.12
CA PRO A 130 -1.29 -12.28 13.48
C PRO A 130 -1.10 -11.13 12.49
N TYR A 131 -1.56 -11.30 11.24
CA TYR A 131 -1.45 -10.30 10.18
C TYR A 131 -2.76 -9.66 9.78
N ARG A 132 -3.86 -9.94 10.50
CA ARG A 132 -5.19 -9.42 10.17
C ARG A 132 -5.22 -7.90 10.34
N PHE A 133 -5.61 -7.18 9.30
CA PHE A 133 -5.92 -5.77 9.38
C PHE A 133 -6.99 -5.43 8.35
N ALA A 134 -7.93 -4.57 8.73
CA ALA A 134 -8.82 -3.91 7.79
C ALA A 134 -9.06 -2.48 8.30
N GLY A 135 -8.91 -1.46 7.47
CA GLY A 135 -9.16 -0.09 7.89
C GLY A 135 -8.61 0.97 6.95
N ILE A 136 -8.85 2.23 7.33
CA ILE A 136 -8.53 3.41 6.52
C ILE A 136 -7.24 4.06 7.02
N LYS A 137 -6.32 4.28 6.09
CA LYS A 137 -5.07 5.00 6.32
C LYS A 137 -4.90 6.13 5.34
N TRP A 138 -4.40 7.25 5.85
CA TRP A 138 -3.96 8.38 5.05
C TRP A 138 -2.48 8.63 5.24
N PHE A 139 -1.78 8.97 4.16
CA PHE A 139 -0.44 9.55 4.26
C PHE A 139 -0.14 10.50 3.11
N ALA A 140 0.70 11.48 3.38
CA ALA A 140 1.29 12.39 2.41
C ALA A 140 2.79 12.12 2.22
N ALA A 141 3.26 12.29 0.99
CA ALA A 141 4.66 12.15 0.63
C ALA A 141 5.08 13.20 -0.41
N LYS A 142 6.36 13.58 -0.38
CA LYS A 142 6.96 14.45 -1.38
C LYS A 142 6.92 13.79 -2.74
N ALA A 143 6.51 14.55 -3.75
CA ALA A 143 6.58 14.08 -5.12
C ALA A 143 8.03 13.94 -5.61
N PRO A 144 8.31 13.00 -6.52
CA PRO A 144 9.58 13.00 -7.25
C PRO A 144 9.69 14.31 -8.05
N LEU A 145 10.89 14.90 -8.11
CA LEU A 145 11.24 16.20 -8.75
C LEU A 145 11.02 17.47 -7.90
N GLY A 146 10.73 17.33 -6.60
CA GLY A 146 10.76 18.46 -5.66
C GLY A 146 9.75 19.56 -6.03
N PRO A 147 10.12 20.85 -6.09
CA PRO A 147 9.18 21.95 -6.24
C PRO A 147 8.46 22.00 -7.60
N LEU A 148 8.89 21.20 -8.58
CA LEU A 148 8.26 21.14 -9.91
C LEU A 148 6.96 20.34 -9.92
N VAL A 149 6.72 19.52 -8.90
CA VAL A 149 5.54 18.66 -8.80
C VAL A 149 4.94 18.82 -7.41
N ALA A 150 3.63 19.05 -7.35
CA ALA A 150 2.93 19.11 -6.08
C ALA A 150 3.06 17.79 -5.31
N ASP A 151 3.33 17.90 -4.01
CA ASP A 151 3.29 16.78 -3.07
C ASP A 151 1.95 16.03 -3.16
N ARG A 152 1.97 14.73 -2.86
CA ARG A 152 0.81 13.86 -3.02
C ARG A 152 0.43 13.21 -1.72
N ASP A 153 -0.86 13.00 -1.54
CA ASP A 153 -1.41 12.21 -0.47
C ASP A 153 -2.27 11.07 -1.01
N MET A 154 -2.57 10.11 -0.14
CA MET A 154 -3.34 8.93 -0.48
C MET A 154 -4.17 8.49 0.71
N LEU A 155 -5.47 8.37 0.50
CA LEU A 155 -6.43 7.79 1.45
C LEU A 155 -6.82 6.39 0.94
N ASN A 156 -6.56 5.35 1.72
CA ASN A 156 -6.73 3.97 1.29
C ASN A 156 -7.49 3.17 2.33
N TYR A 157 -8.37 2.30 1.85
CA TYR A 157 -8.81 1.13 2.61
C TYR A 157 -7.81 -0.01 2.37
N GLU A 158 -7.15 -0.47 3.43
CA GLU A 158 -6.18 -1.56 3.36
C GLU A 158 -6.76 -2.80 4.05
N VAL A 159 -6.66 -3.95 3.38
CA VAL A 159 -6.94 -5.27 3.97
C VAL A 159 -5.64 -6.07 3.97
N LYS A 160 -5.34 -6.70 5.11
CA LYS A 160 -4.24 -7.65 5.27
C LYS A 160 -4.77 -8.94 5.90
N THR A 161 -4.36 -10.06 5.33
CA THR A 161 -4.61 -11.39 5.84
C THR A 161 -3.44 -12.28 5.44
N SER A 162 -3.16 -13.31 6.24
CA SER A 162 -2.40 -14.44 5.71
C SER A 162 -3.26 -15.14 4.66
N VAL A 163 -2.63 -15.54 3.55
CA VAL A 163 -3.22 -16.52 2.63
C VAL A 163 -2.86 -17.88 3.21
N GLN A 164 -3.88 -18.66 3.59
CA GLN A 164 -3.72 -20.07 3.95
C GLN A 164 -3.55 -20.89 2.68
#